data_AF-N9VKJ0-F1
#
_entry.id   AF-N9VKJ0-F1
#
_cell.length_a   1.000
_cell.length_b   1.000
_cell.length_c   1.000
_cell.angle_alpha   90.00
_cell.angle_beta   90.00
_cell.angle_gamma   90.00
#
_symmetry.space_group_name_H-M   'P 1'
#
loop_
_entity.id
_entity.type
_entity.pdbx_description
1 polymer ?
#
loop_
_entity_poly.entity_id
_entity_poly.type
_entity_poly.pdbx_seq_one_letter_code
_entity_poly.pdbx_strand_id
1 'polypeptide(L)'
;MAADLSWLSALRDIHPGTLPAAEDSRLSALLLLALLLPALSLLAFAMYRLWQRQRWWQAHGKGELPQLHDALRRLTCRRWPELSRHPTRPWLDALDERSGAHLRQWQGEWEAGVYGRHPLSLLQRRQLEQELRRLLAACYPLLPRRRP
;
A
#
# COMPACT_ATOMS: atom_id res chain seq x y z
N MET A 1 -27.54 3.59 -73.99
CA MET A 1 -28.40 4.14 -72.92
C MET A 1 -27.55 4.20 -71.66
N ALA A 2 -27.05 5.38 -71.30
CA ALA A 2 -26.21 5.55 -70.11
C ALA A 2 -27.11 5.55 -68.87
N ALA A 3 -26.79 4.72 -67.88
CA ALA A 3 -27.51 4.69 -66.63
C ALA A 3 -27.29 6.01 -65.88
N ASP A 4 -28.38 6.68 -65.55
CA ASP A 4 -28.36 7.93 -64.81
C ASP A 4 -28.01 7.61 -63.35
N LEU A 5 -26.76 7.87 -62.97
CA LEU A 5 -26.19 7.58 -61.64
C LEU A 5 -26.37 8.77 -60.68
N SER A 6 -27.21 9.75 -61.03
CA SER A 6 -27.54 10.93 -60.20
C SER A 6 -28.20 10.59 -58.86
N TRP A 7 -28.71 9.37 -58.70
CA TRP A 7 -29.25 8.88 -57.42
C TRP A 7 -28.14 8.48 -56.42
N LEU A 8 -26.91 8.19 -56.88
CA LEU A 8 -25.78 7.89 -55.99
C LEU A 8 -25.29 9.14 -55.24
N SER A 9 -25.44 10.34 -55.81
CA SER A 9 -25.15 11.58 -55.08
C SER A 9 -26.20 11.90 -54.02
N ALA A 10 -27.48 11.57 -54.27
CA ALA A 10 -28.55 11.73 -53.30
C ALA A 10 -28.42 10.78 -52.10
N LEU A 11 -27.78 9.62 -52.26
CA LEU A 11 -27.55 8.67 -51.16
C LEU A 11 -26.47 9.13 -50.17
N ARG A 12 -25.58 10.04 -50.59
CA ARG A 12 -24.49 10.56 -49.75
C ARG A 12 -24.97 11.63 -48.76
N ASP A 13 -26.15 12.20 -48.98
CA ASP A 13 -26.75 13.25 -48.16
C ASP A 13 -27.62 12.74 -46.99
N ILE A 14 -27.71 11.42 -46.77
CA ILE A 14 -28.57 10.83 -45.72
C ILE A 14 -27.90 10.83 -44.33
N HIS A 15 -26.71 11.44 -44.16
CA HIS A 15 -26.15 11.68 -42.83
C HIS A 15 -25.52 13.07 -42.64
N PRO A 16 -26.32 14.12 -42.44
CA PRO A 16 -25.89 15.33 -41.75
C PRO A 16 -26.16 15.14 -40.24
N GLY A 17 -25.57 14.10 -39.65
CA GLY A 17 -25.35 14.06 -38.21
C GLY A 17 -24.02 14.73 -37.96
N THR A 18 -24.01 16.06 -37.79
CA THR A 18 -22.82 16.79 -37.35
C THR A 18 -22.30 16.11 -36.09
N LEU A 19 -21.22 15.32 -36.22
CA LEU A 19 -20.48 14.83 -35.07
C LEU A 19 -20.06 16.07 -34.27
N PRO A 20 -20.41 16.18 -32.98
CA PRO A 20 -19.90 17.27 -32.16
C PRO A 20 -18.38 17.25 -32.28
N ALA A 21 -17.81 18.43 -32.52
CA ALA A 21 -16.41 18.67 -32.89
C ALA A 21 -15.48 17.58 -32.32
N ALA A 22 -14.94 16.74 -33.21
CA ALA A 22 -14.11 15.60 -32.82
C ALA A 22 -12.86 16.04 -32.01
N GLU A 23 -12.45 17.31 -32.10
CA GLU A 23 -11.39 17.90 -31.29
C GLU A 23 -11.74 18.02 -29.80
N ASP A 24 -12.94 18.50 -29.46
CA ASP A 24 -13.39 18.61 -28.05
C ASP A 24 -13.54 17.22 -27.39
N SER A 25 -13.94 16.23 -28.18
CA SER A 25 -14.04 14.83 -27.73
C SER A 25 -12.67 14.18 -27.50
N ARG A 26 -11.66 14.51 -28.33
CA ARG A 26 -10.29 14.00 -28.15
C ARG A 26 -9.58 14.65 -26.96
N LEU A 27 -9.73 15.95 -26.77
CA LEU A 27 -9.15 16.67 -25.63
C LEU A 27 -9.75 16.20 -24.30
N SER A 28 -11.06 16.02 -24.24
CA SER A 28 -11.73 15.46 -23.05
C SER A 28 -11.30 14.01 -22.77
N ALA A 29 -11.16 13.16 -23.80
CA ALA A 29 -10.64 11.81 -23.65
C ALA A 29 -9.18 11.79 -23.15
N LEU A 30 -8.33 12.68 -23.65
CA LEU A 30 -6.94 12.80 -23.21
C LEU A 30 -6.84 13.32 -21.76
N LEU A 31 -7.68 14.27 -21.35
CA LEU A 31 -7.75 14.75 -19.97
C LEU A 31 -8.23 13.65 -19.02
N LEU A 32 -9.25 12.87 -19.42
CA LEU A 32 -9.71 11.71 -18.67
C LEU A 32 -8.60 10.67 -18.53
N LEU A 33 -7.86 10.39 -19.60
CA LEU A 33 -6.73 9.46 -19.57
C LEU A 33 -5.62 9.96 -18.63
N ALA A 34 -5.29 11.25 -18.71
CA ALA A 34 -4.29 11.90 -17.86
C ALA A 34 -4.66 11.87 -16.37
N LEU A 35 -5.96 11.81 -16.03
CA LEU A 35 -6.43 11.64 -14.66
C LEU A 35 -6.53 10.16 -14.24
N LEU A 36 -6.96 9.28 -15.15
CA LEU A 36 -7.14 7.85 -14.89
C LEU A 36 -5.82 7.13 -14.67
N LEU A 37 -4.79 7.43 -15.46
CA LEU A 37 -3.47 6.82 -15.34
C LEU A 37 -2.86 6.98 -13.93
N PRO A 38 -2.74 8.19 -13.37
CA PRO A 38 -2.22 8.36 -12.01
C PRO A 38 -3.15 7.73 -10.97
N ALA A 39 -4.48 7.83 -11.13
CA ALA A 39 -5.42 7.20 -10.21
C ALA A 39 -5.26 5.67 -10.16
N LEU A 40 -5.17 5.01 -11.32
CA LEU A 40 -4.90 3.58 -11.42
C LEU A 40 -3.53 3.21 -10.86
N SER A 41 -2.51 4.04 -11.10
CA SER A 41 -1.18 3.80 -10.55
C SER A 41 -1.17 3.87 -9.01
N LEU A 42 -1.89 4.83 -8.42
CA LEU A 42 -2.04 4.96 -6.98
C LEU A 42 -2.84 3.78 -6.39
N LEU A 43 -3.90 3.35 -7.08
CA LEU A 43 -4.68 2.18 -6.69
C LEU A 43 -3.83 0.91 -6.71
N ALA A 44 -3.11 0.66 -7.81
CA ALA A 44 -2.23 -0.49 -7.95
C ALA A 44 -1.11 -0.47 -6.89
N PHE A 45 -0.52 0.71 -6.63
CA PHE A 45 0.45 0.89 -5.56
C PHE A 45 -0.14 0.56 -4.19
N ALA A 46 -1.31 1.11 -3.84
CA ALA A 46 -1.96 0.85 -2.57
C ALA A 46 -2.29 -0.65 -2.40
N MET A 47 -2.84 -1.29 -3.44
CA MET A 47 -3.11 -2.73 -3.45
C MET A 47 -1.84 -3.55 -3.26
N TYR A 48 -0.75 -3.19 -3.95
CA TYR A 48 0.53 -3.86 -3.79
C TYR A 48 1.08 -3.74 -2.36
N ARG A 49 0.94 -2.56 -1.73
CA ARG A 49 1.38 -2.33 -0.34
C ARG A 49 0.54 -3.11 0.67
N LEU A 50 -0.77 -3.15 0.48
CA LEU A 50 -1.67 -3.98 1.28
C LEU A 50 -1.33 -5.46 1.15
N TRP A 51 -1.06 -5.91 -0.08
CA TRP A 51 -0.66 -7.29 -0.35
C TRP A 51 0.68 -7.64 0.30
N GLN A 52 1.69 -6.77 0.21
CA GLN A 52 2.97 -6.97 0.91
C GLN A 52 2.78 -7.06 2.42
N ARG A 53 1.97 -6.18 3.00
CA ARG A 53 1.66 -6.20 4.45
C ARG A 53 0.98 -7.50 4.85
N GLN A 54 -0.02 -7.95 4.09
CA GLN A 54 -0.76 -9.17 4.38
C GLN A 54 0.13 -10.41 4.21
N ARG A 55 0.95 -10.45 3.15
CA ARG A 55 1.91 -11.53 2.91
C ARG A 55 2.94 -11.63 4.03
N TRP A 56 3.47 -10.49 4.49
CA TRP A 56 4.38 -10.46 5.64
C TRP A 56 3.70 -10.98 6.91
N TRP A 57 2.46 -10.55 7.16
CA TRP A 57 1.69 -11.00 8.34
C TRP A 57 1.41 -12.50 8.30
N GLN A 58 1.05 -13.04 7.13
CA GLN A 58 0.82 -14.48 6.96
C GLN A 58 2.10 -15.30 7.20
N ALA A 59 3.26 -14.78 6.81
CA ALA A 59 4.54 -15.46 6.99
C ALA A 59 5.08 -15.40 8.43
N HIS A 60 4.85 -14.29 9.15
CA HIS A 60 5.54 -14.04 10.43
C HIS A 60 4.62 -13.78 11.62
N GLY A 61 3.39 -13.30 11.41
CA GLY A 61 2.49 -12.87 12.50
C GLY A 61 2.01 -14.00 13.42
N LYS A 62 2.03 -15.24 12.95
CA LYS A 62 1.66 -16.43 13.74
C LYS A 62 2.84 -17.08 14.48
N GLY A 63 4.07 -16.63 14.23
CA GLY A 63 5.26 -17.19 14.86
C GLY A 63 5.33 -16.90 16.36
N GLU A 64 6.26 -17.57 17.05
CA GLU A 64 6.60 -17.22 18.42
C GLU A 64 7.27 -15.84 18.50
N LEU A 65 7.24 -15.23 19.69
CA LEU A 65 7.78 -13.89 19.91
C LEU A 65 9.26 -13.73 19.48
N PRO A 66 10.16 -14.70 19.69
CA PRO A 66 11.54 -14.62 19.18
C PRO A 66 11.60 -14.55 17.65
N GLN A 67 10.85 -15.40 16.95
CA GLN A 67 10.82 -15.43 15.48
C GLN A 67 10.21 -14.13 14.91
N LEU A 68 9.17 -13.64 15.58
CA LEU A 68 8.52 -12.37 15.25
C LEU A 68 9.48 -11.19 15.48
N HIS A 69 10.25 -11.20 16.57
CA HIS A 69 11.26 -10.20 16.86
C HIS A 69 12.31 -10.12 15.74
N ASP A 70 12.87 -11.25 15.33
CA ASP A 70 13.87 -11.31 14.25
C ASP A 70 13.28 -10.84 12.91
N ALA A 71 12.04 -11.22 12.61
CA ALA A 71 11.36 -10.78 11.40
C ALA A 71 11.11 -9.27 11.41
N LEU A 72 10.68 -8.71 12.54
CA LEU A 72 10.48 -7.28 12.73
C LEU A 72 11.80 -6.52 12.66
N ARG A 73 12.88 -7.05 13.23
CA ARG A 73 14.23 -6.47 13.10
C ARG A 73 14.63 -6.37 11.63
N ARG A 74 14.52 -7.45 10.87
CA ARG A 74 14.84 -7.43 9.42
C ARG A 74 13.97 -6.44 8.65
N LEU A 75 12.67 -6.38 8.96
CA LEU A 75 11.74 -5.47 8.30
C LEU A 75 12.03 -4.00 8.63
N THR A 76 12.25 -3.69 9.90
CA THR A 76 12.53 -2.33 10.37
C THR A 76 13.90 -1.85 9.89
N CYS A 77 14.93 -2.70 9.89
CA CYS A 77 16.24 -2.37 9.28
C CYS A 77 16.14 -2.05 7.78
N ARG A 78 15.27 -2.73 7.02
CA ARG A 78 15.07 -2.42 5.59
C ARG A 78 14.41 -1.05 5.38
N ARG A 79 13.53 -0.64 6.29
CA ARG A 79 12.82 0.64 6.20
C ARG A 79 13.64 1.79 6.79
N TRP A 80 14.34 1.52 7.88
CA TRP A 80 15.05 2.43 8.76
C TRP A 80 16.40 1.81 9.15
N PRO A 81 17.42 1.94 8.30
CA PRO A 81 18.71 1.26 8.49
C PRO A 81 19.41 1.70 9.78
N GLU A 82 19.23 2.95 10.22
CA GLU A 82 19.77 3.47 11.47
C GLU A 82 19.35 2.66 12.71
N LEU A 83 18.18 2.00 12.68
CA LEU A 83 17.67 1.20 13.79
C LEU A 83 18.39 -0.15 13.96
N SER A 84 19.25 -0.56 13.01
CA SER A 84 19.91 -1.86 13.05
C SER A 84 20.88 -2.01 14.21
N ARG A 85 21.45 -0.90 14.70
CA ARG A 85 22.45 -0.89 15.78
C ARG A 85 21.84 -0.71 17.17
N HIS A 86 20.56 -0.35 17.25
CA HIS A 86 19.91 -0.09 18.54
C HIS A 86 19.66 -1.41 19.28
N PRO A 87 19.96 -1.51 20.60
CA PRO A 87 19.50 -2.63 21.41
C PRO A 87 17.96 -2.64 21.51
N THR A 88 17.38 -3.75 21.98
CA THR A 88 15.92 -4.00 21.90
C THR A 88 15.07 -2.89 22.52
N ARG A 89 15.44 -2.40 23.69
CA ARG A 89 14.71 -1.30 24.37
C ARG A 89 14.65 -0.01 23.56
N PRO A 90 15.78 0.65 23.22
CA PRO A 90 15.74 1.89 22.42
C PRO A 90 15.27 1.65 20.98
N TRP A 91 15.33 0.41 20.48
CA TRP A 91 14.69 0.06 19.21
C TRP A 91 13.17 0.17 19.31
N LEU A 92 12.52 -0.37 20.36
CA LEU A 92 11.07 -0.24 20.55
C LEU A 92 10.66 1.23 20.73
N ASP A 93 11.41 2.01 21.49
CA ASP A 93 11.13 3.44 21.69
C ASP A 93 11.15 4.20 20.35
N ALA A 94 12.18 3.98 19.52
CA ALA A 94 12.28 4.62 18.22
C ALA A 94 11.21 4.16 17.21
N LEU A 95 10.67 2.94 17.38
CA LEU A 95 9.55 2.46 16.57
C LEU A 95 8.26 3.18 16.92
N ASP A 96 8.02 3.46 18.19
CA ASP A 96 6.84 4.18 18.66
C ASP A 96 6.80 5.59 18.08
N GLU A 97 7.92 6.31 18.11
CA GLU A 97 8.04 7.65 17.52
C GLU A 97 7.74 7.68 16.01
N ARG A 98 8.17 6.65 15.28
CA ARG A 98 8.09 6.62 13.80
C ARG A 98 6.78 6.05 13.27
N SER A 99 6.13 5.19 14.05
CA SER A 99 4.94 4.46 13.63
C SER A 99 3.66 4.87 14.37
N GLY A 100 3.77 5.55 15.51
CA GLY A 100 2.65 5.83 16.40
C GLY A 100 2.09 4.57 17.08
N ALA A 101 2.86 3.47 17.07
CA ALA A 101 2.56 2.31 17.89
C ALA A 101 2.99 2.58 19.35
N HIS A 102 2.46 1.78 20.27
CA HIS A 102 2.85 1.81 21.68
C HIS A 102 3.50 0.47 22.05
N LEU A 103 4.68 0.19 21.51
CA LEU A 103 5.46 -1.02 21.75
C LEU A 103 6.36 -0.90 22.97
N ARG A 104 6.70 0.32 23.41
CA ARG A 104 7.47 0.57 24.65
C ARG A 104 6.81 -0.05 25.88
N GLN A 105 5.48 -0.02 25.97
CA GLN A 105 4.76 -0.60 27.12
C GLN A 105 4.92 -2.12 27.22
N TRP A 106 5.25 -2.79 26.12
CA TRP A 106 5.42 -4.24 26.04
C TRP A 106 6.84 -4.69 26.36
N GLN A 107 7.75 -3.78 26.72
CA GLN A 107 9.17 -4.09 26.83
C GLN A 107 9.45 -5.26 27.78
N GLY A 108 8.79 -5.30 28.94
CA GLY A 108 9.00 -6.33 29.95
C GLY A 108 8.59 -7.71 29.45
N GLU A 109 7.38 -7.81 28.88
CA GLU A 109 6.87 -9.05 28.29
C GLU A 109 7.60 -9.43 27.01
N TRP A 110 8.12 -8.44 26.28
CA TRP A 110 8.93 -8.65 25.09
C TRP A 110 10.26 -9.30 25.43
N GLU A 111 10.99 -8.76 26.42
CA GLU A 111 12.25 -9.33 26.89
C GLU A 111 12.02 -10.71 27.54
N ALA A 112 10.99 -10.85 28.37
CA ALA A 112 10.62 -12.12 28.99
C ALA A 112 10.19 -13.19 27.96
N GLY A 113 9.50 -12.80 26.89
CA GLY A 113 9.09 -13.72 25.84
C GLY A 113 10.18 -14.07 24.84
N VAL A 114 11.09 -13.12 24.54
CA VAL A 114 12.22 -13.35 23.62
C VAL A 114 13.34 -14.14 24.30
N TYR A 115 13.68 -13.83 25.55
CA TYR A 115 14.83 -14.42 26.26
C TYR A 115 14.44 -15.39 27.37
N GLY A 116 13.28 -15.20 28.00
CA GLY A 116 12.84 -15.97 29.17
C GLY A 116 11.82 -17.08 28.88
N ARG A 117 11.43 -17.30 27.61
CA ARG A 117 10.39 -18.28 27.20
C ARG A 117 9.06 -18.11 27.95
N HIS A 118 8.69 -16.91 28.37
CA HIS A 118 7.37 -16.66 28.93
C HIS A 118 6.35 -16.37 27.82
N PRO A 119 5.35 -17.24 27.60
CA PRO A 119 4.34 -17.01 26.58
C PRO A 119 3.39 -15.89 27.01
N LEU A 120 3.05 -15.01 26.07
CA LEU A 120 2.02 -14.00 26.26
C LEU A 120 0.65 -14.65 26.42
N SER A 121 -0.18 -14.11 27.31
CA SER A 121 -1.59 -14.50 27.37
C SER A 121 -2.31 -14.17 26.05
N LEU A 122 -3.44 -14.83 25.76
CA LEU A 122 -4.21 -14.59 24.53
C LEU A 122 -4.66 -13.13 24.40
N LEU A 123 -5.03 -12.48 25.52
CA LEU A 123 -5.44 -11.07 25.52
C LEU A 123 -4.27 -10.16 25.21
N GLN A 124 -3.13 -10.40 25.86
CA GLN A 124 -1.89 -9.66 25.61
C GLN A 124 -1.44 -9.80 24.16
N ARG A 125 -1.52 -11.01 23.61
CA ARG A 125 -1.17 -11.25 22.21
C ARG A 125 -2.05 -10.46 21.25
N ARG A 126 -3.37 -10.39 21.48
CA ARG A 126 -4.27 -9.58 20.64
C ARG A 126 -3.94 -8.09 20.68
N GLN A 127 -3.62 -7.56 21.86
CA GLN A 127 -3.24 -6.15 22.00
C GLN A 127 -1.90 -5.87 21.29
N LEU A 128 -0.91 -6.75 21.46
CA LEU A 128 0.35 -6.65 20.74
C LEU A 128 0.14 -6.72 19.22
N GLU A 129 -0.71 -7.60 18.73
CA GLU A 129 -1.04 -7.70 17.31
C GLU A 129 -1.63 -6.39 16.75
N GLN A 130 -2.42 -5.64 17.54
CA GLN A 130 -2.93 -4.35 17.12
C GLN A 130 -1.82 -3.31 16.95
N GLU A 131 -0.88 -3.25 17.89
CA GLU A 131 0.28 -2.35 17.81
C GLU A 131 1.20 -2.74 16.65
N LEU A 132 1.43 -4.03 16.43
CA LEU A 132 2.20 -4.53 15.29
C LEU A 132 1.52 -4.21 13.95
N ARG A 133 0.18 -4.25 13.89
CA ARG A 133 -0.56 -3.83 12.69
C ARG A 133 -0.36 -2.35 12.39
N ARG A 134 -0.25 -1.49 13.41
CA ARG A 134 0.08 -0.05 13.24
C ARG A 134 1.51 0.13 12.75
N LEU A 135 2.46 -0.58 13.35
CA LEU A 135 3.86 -0.57 12.90
C LEU A 135 4.00 -1.01 11.43
N LEU A 136 3.31 -2.08 11.03
CA LEU A 136 3.34 -2.55 9.65
C LEU A 136 2.73 -1.54 8.67
N ALA A 137 1.70 -0.79 9.08
CA ALA A 137 1.15 0.29 8.26
C ALA A 137 2.19 1.41 8.05
N ALA A 138 3.01 1.72 9.06
CA ALA A 138 4.10 2.68 8.93
C ALA A 138 5.26 2.18 8.04
N CYS A 139 5.50 0.87 8.03
CA CYS A 139 6.53 0.24 7.18
C CYS A 139 6.07 0.09 5.72
N TYR A 140 4.77 -0.13 5.49
CA TYR A 140 4.12 -0.23 4.18
C TYR A 140 3.07 0.88 4.00
N PRO A 141 3.47 2.17 3.92
CA PRO A 141 2.52 3.25 3.75
C PRO A 141 1.82 3.14 2.39
N LEU A 142 0.51 3.42 2.41
CA LEU A 142 -0.38 3.41 1.24
C LEU A 142 -0.09 4.58 0.29
N LEU A 143 0.39 5.68 0.86
CA LEU A 143 0.81 6.85 0.09
C LEU A 143 2.35 6.93 0.10
N PRO A 144 2.97 7.32 -1.02
CA PRO A 144 4.38 7.65 -1.02
C PRO A 144 4.59 8.87 -0.11
N ARG A 145 5.10 8.64 1.11
CA ARG A 145 5.58 9.73 1.97
C ARG A 145 6.71 10.42 1.20
N ARG A 146 6.55 11.69 0.84
CA ARG A 146 7.66 12.54 0.42
C ARG A 146 8.73 12.42 1.50
N ARG A 147 9.92 11.93 1.13
CA ARG A 147 11.09 12.06 1.99
C ARG A 147 11.31 13.58 2.16
N PRO A 148 11.41 14.09 3.39
CA PRO A 148 11.90 15.44 3.60
C PRO A 148 13.32 15.59 3.06
#